data_AF-A0A936PPS8-F1
#
_entry.id   AF-A0A936PPS8-F1
#
_cell.length_a   1.000
_cell.length_b   1.000
_cell.length_c   1.000
_cell.angle_alpha   90.00
_cell.angle_beta   90.00
_cell.angle_gamma   90.00
#
_symmetry.space_group_name_H-M   'P 1'
#
loop_
_entity.id
_entity.type
_entity.pdbx_description
1 polymer ?
#
loop_
_entity_poly.entity_id
_entity_poly.type
_entity_poly.pdbx_seq_one_letter_code
_entity_poly.pdbx_strand_id
1 'polypeptide(L)'
;MSRLMFSALLLTSCAAEVPPRADAGDPRVLPVGATAALDGSFSEGDGLSYAWAVTPEGATLLDAESPFATLIAEAPGLYTLSLEVCDDAGRCDVAETWARVDAPGSTSRISDWGIDTFAGVESGAGAPVDLFKGDKEWCKKCYDMINATASEWEEFCMTGLPSKATSQDKAICSRNQHETSSTKRGYCDARCAK
;
A
#
# COMPACT_ATOMS: atom_id res chain seq x y z
N MET A 1 -70.80 16.68 32.24
CA MET A 1 -70.13 16.99 30.97
C MET A 1 -68.63 17.01 31.23
N SER A 2 -67.97 15.86 31.16
CA SER A 2 -66.54 15.75 31.49
C SER A 2 -65.72 16.12 30.26
N ARG A 3 -65.01 17.25 30.32
CA ARG A 3 -64.07 17.66 29.27
C ARG A 3 -62.81 16.81 29.44
N LEU A 4 -62.62 15.85 28.53
CA LEU A 4 -61.35 15.17 28.33
C LEU A 4 -60.30 16.23 27.95
N MET A 5 -59.41 16.55 28.88
CA MET A 5 -58.18 17.25 28.55
C MET A 5 -57.27 16.25 27.83
N PHE A 6 -57.16 16.41 26.50
CA PHE A 6 -56.08 15.81 25.75
C PHE A 6 -54.79 16.51 26.16
N SER A 7 -54.10 15.93 27.15
CA SER A 7 -52.71 16.26 27.43
C SER A 7 -51.89 15.73 26.27
N ALA A 8 -51.55 16.60 25.33
CA ALA A 8 -50.60 16.29 24.28
C ALA A 8 -49.24 16.04 24.95
N LEU A 9 -48.91 14.76 25.12
CA LEU A 9 -47.57 14.35 25.53
C LEU A 9 -46.64 14.71 24.37
N LEU A 10 -45.93 15.84 24.49
CA LEU A 10 -44.82 16.15 23.62
C LEU A 10 -43.73 15.11 23.92
N LEU A 11 -43.77 13.99 23.19
CA LEU A 11 -42.65 13.06 23.08
C LEU A 11 -41.58 13.80 22.28
N THR A 12 -40.82 14.65 22.97
CA THR A 12 -39.55 15.16 22.44
C THR A 12 -38.66 13.92 22.29
N SER A 13 -38.62 13.36 21.09
CA SER A 13 -37.70 12.29 20.74
C SER A 13 -36.30 12.82 21.03
N CYS A 14 -35.69 12.33 22.11
CA CYS A 14 -34.27 12.55 22.39
C CYS A 14 -33.52 11.76 21.32
N ALA A 15 -33.27 12.37 20.17
CA ALA A 15 -32.31 11.82 19.22
C ALA A 15 -30.97 11.83 19.96
N ALA A 16 -30.49 10.65 20.34
CA ALA A 16 -29.14 10.51 20.85
C ALA A 16 -28.20 10.89 19.70
N GLU A 17 -27.51 12.01 19.86
CA GLU A 17 -26.53 12.50 18.90
C GLU A 17 -25.47 11.41 18.68
N VAL A 18 -25.31 10.98 17.44
CA VAL A 18 -24.38 9.90 17.09
C VAL A 18 -22.96 10.49 17.15
N PRO A 19 -22.03 9.91 17.94
CA PRO A 19 -20.66 10.41 17.96
C PRO A 19 -20.04 10.29 16.56
N PRO A 20 -19.11 11.18 16.20
CA PRO A 20 -18.47 11.13 14.90
C PRO A 20 -17.71 9.82 14.72
N ARG A 21 -17.74 9.30 13.49
CA ARG A 21 -16.93 8.18 13.04
C ARG A 21 -16.17 8.61 11.80
N ALA A 22 -14.86 8.70 11.90
CA ALA A 22 -14.00 9.13 10.80
C ALA A 22 -13.83 8.00 9.78
N ASP A 23 -13.75 8.36 8.50
CA ASP A 23 -13.37 7.45 7.42
C ASP A 23 -12.36 8.15 6.50
N ALA A 24 -11.12 7.69 6.48
CA ALA A 24 -10.04 8.28 5.68
C ALA A 24 -10.02 7.76 4.22
N GLY A 25 -10.94 6.85 3.87
CA GLY A 25 -11.05 6.26 2.54
C GLY A 25 -9.93 5.29 2.19
N ASP A 26 -9.98 4.82 0.94
CA ASP A 26 -9.05 3.82 0.42
C ASP A 26 -7.63 4.34 0.24
N PRO A 27 -6.61 3.48 0.39
CA PRO A 27 -5.23 3.86 0.14
C PRO A 27 -4.98 4.25 -1.32
N ARG A 28 -3.94 5.06 -1.53
CA ARG A 28 -3.59 5.62 -2.84
C ARG A 28 -2.23 5.14 -3.34
N VAL A 29 -2.13 4.99 -4.65
CA VAL A 29 -0.85 4.75 -5.34
C VAL A 29 -0.75 5.76 -6.47
N LEU A 30 0.30 6.56 -6.48
CA LEU A 30 0.49 7.64 -7.44
C LEU A 30 1.98 7.80 -7.78
N PRO A 31 2.33 8.22 -8.99
CA PRO A 31 3.71 8.60 -9.27
C PRO A 31 4.06 9.92 -8.58
N VAL A 32 5.34 10.14 -8.33
CA VAL A 32 5.85 11.39 -7.76
C VAL A 32 5.45 12.59 -8.62
N GLY A 33 5.09 13.70 -7.97
CA GLY A 33 4.63 14.92 -8.63
C GLY A 33 3.19 14.85 -9.17
N ALA A 34 2.53 13.69 -9.10
CA ALA A 34 1.09 13.62 -9.31
C ALA A 34 0.31 14.00 -8.04
N THR A 35 -0.98 14.21 -8.21
CA THR A 35 -1.91 14.53 -7.13
C THR A 35 -2.88 13.37 -6.90
N ALA A 36 -3.25 13.10 -5.65
CA ALA A 36 -4.31 12.15 -5.31
C ALA A 36 -5.44 12.84 -4.55
N ALA A 37 -6.68 12.54 -4.93
CA ALA A 37 -7.87 12.96 -4.19
C ALA A 37 -8.08 12.06 -2.96
N LEU A 38 -8.25 12.70 -1.81
CA LEU A 38 -8.65 12.07 -0.56
C LEU A 38 -10.14 12.34 -0.34
N ASP A 39 -10.86 11.32 0.12
CA ASP A 39 -12.31 11.36 0.26
C ASP A 39 -12.68 10.85 1.66
N GLY A 40 -13.00 11.79 2.53
CA GLY A 40 -13.50 11.54 3.88
C GLY A 40 -15.01 11.68 4.01
N SER A 41 -15.73 11.80 2.89
CA SER A 41 -17.19 12.04 2.89
C SER A 41 -18.02 10.88 3.43
N PHE A 42 -17.41 9.70 3.60
CA PHE A 42 -18.00 8.54 4.26
C PHE A 42 -17.94 8.60 5.79
N SER A 43 -17.38 9.67 6.36
CA SER A 43 -17.44 9.91 7.81
C SER A 43 -18.88 10.12 8.26
N GLU A 44 -19.24 9.53 9.40
CA GLU A 44 -20.60 9.55 9.93
C GLU A 44 -20.69 10.46 11.16
N GLY A 45 -21.82 11.16 11.32
CA GLY A 45 -22.10 12.06 12.44
C GLY A 45 -22.79 13.35 12.00
N ASP A 46 -23.14 14.20 12.95
CA ASP A 46 -23.84 15.46 12.71
C ASP A 46 -22.88 16.65 12.93
N GLY A 47 -22.94 17.66 12.05
CA GLY A 47 -22.15 18.90 12.23
C GLY A 47 -20.63 18.67 12.17
N LEU A 48 -20.15 17.92 11.18
CA LEU A 48 -18.75 17.48 11.12
C LEU A 48 -17.78 18.56 10.61
N SER A 49 -16.66 18.68 11.29
CA SER A 49 -15.44 19.38 10.87
C SER A 49 -14.33 18.36 10.57
N TYR A 50 -13.43 18.69 9.66
CA TYR A 50 -12.41 17.77 9.12
C TYR A 50 -11.02 18.36 9.31
N ALA A 51 -10.03 17.53 9.58
CA ALA A 51 -8.62 17.91 9.61
C ALA A 51 -7.75 16.75 9.10
N TRP A 52 -7.14 16.94 7.94
CA TRP A 52 -6.19 16.00 7.35
C TRP A 52 -4.76 16.33 7.76
N ALA A 53 -3.99 15.29 8.08
CA ALA A 53 -2.56 15.35 8.33
C ALA A 53 -1.81 14.28 7.53
N VAL A 54 -0.54 14.56 7.20
CA VAL A 54 0.32 13.62 6.47
C VAL A 54 1.67 13.46 7.17
N THR A 55 2.14 12.21 7.25
CA THR A 55 3.47 11.87 7.77
C THR A 55 4.16 10.84 6.87
N PRO A 56 5.50 10.83 6.73
CA PRO A 56 6.43 11.87 7.19
C PRO A 56 6.28 13.18 6.41
N GLU A 57 7.05 14.21 6.80
CA GLU A 57 7.16 15.45 6.01
C GLU A 57 7.65 15.14 4.58
N GLY A 58 7.29 16.00 3.61
CA GLY A 58 7.60 15.80 2.19
C GLY A 58 6.38 15.58 1.29
N ALA A 59 5.17 15.73 1.85
CA ALA A 59 3.93 15.85 1.10
C ALA A 59 3.12 17.06 1.60
N THR A 60 2.33 17.64 0.70
CA THR A 60 1.45 18.79 0.95
C THR A 60 0.00 18.36 0.78
N LEU A 61 -0.88 18.86 1.65
CA LEU A 61 -2.32 18.68 1.55
C LEU A 61 -2.96 20.03 1.21
N LEU A 62 -3.74 20.06 0.12
CA LEU A 62 -4.65 21.16 -0.20
C LEU A 62 -6.03 20.85 0.35
N ASP A 63 -6.74 21.87 0.81
CA ASP A 63 -8.09 21.76 1.39
C ASP A 63 -8.14 20.75 2.55
N ALA A 64 -7.11 20.76 3.41
CA ALA A 64 -6.97 19.81 4.52
C ALA A 64 -8.07 19.92 5.59
N GLU A 65 -8.89 20.98 5.57
CA GLU A 65 -10.03 21.17 6.49
C GLU A 65 -11.39 20.77 5.86
N SER A 66 -11.36 20.10 4.70
CA SER A 66 -12.54 19.70 3.93
C SER A 66 -12.70 18.18 3.91
N PRO A 67 -13.93 17.65 3.72
CA PRO A 67 -14.14 16.22 3.47
C PRO A 67 -13.42 15.73 2.22
N PHE A 68 -13.11 16.63 1.28
CA PHE A 68 -12.30 16.35 0.10
C PHE A 68 -11.00 17.16 0.17
N ALA A 69 -9.87 16.47 0.24
CA ALA A 69 -8.53 17.07 0.24
C ALA A 69 -7.71 16.54 -0.93
N THR A 70 -6.66 17.27 -1.30
CA THR A 70 -5.73 16.84 -2.37
C THR A 70 -4.33 16.64 -1.81
N LEU A 71 -3.80 15.43 -1.95
CA LEU A 71 -2.41 15.09 -1.65
C LEU A 71 -1.51 15.44 -2.85
N ILE A 72 -0.42 16.14 -2.57
CA ILE A 72 0.69 16.40 -3.49
C ILE A 72 1.98 15.91 -2.84
N ALA A 73 2.70 14.99 -3.47
CA ALA A 73 3.95 14.47 -2.93
C ALA A 73 5.07 14.57 -3.98
N GLU A 74 6.17 15.22 -3.60
CA GLU A 74 7.31 15.50 -4.49
C GLU A 74 8.47 14.51 -4.29
N ALA A 75 8.35 13.58 -3.35
CA ALA A 75 9.31 12.51 -3.14
C ALA A 75 8.63 11.13 -3.16
N PRO A 76 9.30 10.08 -3.65
CA PRO A 76 8.81 8.72 -3.53
C PRO A 76 8.85 8.27 -2.07
N GLY A 77 7.87 7.47 -1.65
CA GLY A 77 7.78 7.01 -0.27
C GLY A 77 6.41 6.45 0.10
N LEU A 78 6.31 5.98 1.33
CA LEU A 78 5.04 5.63 1.96
C LEU A 78 4.65 6.74 2.92
N TYR A 79 3.47 7.30 2.70
CA TYR A 79 2.90 8.37 3.51
C TYR A 79 1.67 7.84 4.24
N THR A 80 1.60 8.09 5.54
CA THR A 80 0.39 7.88 6.34
C THR A 80 -0.44 9.16 6.31
N LEU A 81 -1.71 9.00 5.98
CA LEU A 81 -2.71 10.06 5.94
C LEU A 81 -3.66 9.84 7.11
N SER A 82 -3.78 10.81 7.99
CA SER A 82 -4.69 10.78 9.14
C SER A 82 -5.79 11.81 8.91
N LEU A 83 -7.04 11.39 9.07
CA LEU A 83 -8.21 12.26 9.08
C LEU A 83 -8.78 12.27 10.49
N GLU A 84 -8.79 13.44 11.11
CA GLU A 84 -9.56 13.72 12.32
C GLU A 84 -10.90 14.35 11.94
N VAL A 85 -11.98 13.85 12.52
CA VAL A 85 -13.34 14.36 12.34
C VAL A 85 -13.94 14.68 13.69
N CYS A 86 -14.38 15.92 13.88
CA CYS A 86 -15.00 16.39 15.12
C CYS A 86 -16.41 16.93 14.88
N ASP A 87 -17.31 16.75 15.84
CA ASP A 87 -18.64 17.37 15.84
C ASP A 87 -18.66 18.72 16.58
N ASP A 88 -19.79 19.43 16.49
CA ASP A 88 -20.02 20.73 17.17
C ASP A 88 -20.01 20.61 18.71
N ALA A 89 -20.15 19.39 19.26
CA ALA A 89 -20.04 19.11 20.69
C ALA A 89 -18.58 18.86 21.14
N GLY A 90 -17.63 18.87 20.21
CA GLY A 90 -16.20 18.66 20.46
C GLY A 90 -15.81 17.19 20.67
N ARG A 91 -16.66 16.23 20.30
CA ARG A 91 -16.26 14.82 20.21
C ARG A 91 -15.52 14.63 18.90
N CYS A 92 -14.48 13.81 18.90
CA CYS A 92 -13.66 13.57 17.72
C CYS A 92 -13.36 12.08 17.55
N ASP A 93 -13.18 11.66 16.30
CA ASP A 93 -12.67 10.35 15.92
C ASP A 93 -11.58 10.51 14.84
N VAL A 94 -10.69 9.52 14.74
CA VAL A 94 -9.54 9.55 13.82
C VAL A 94 -9.50 8.28 12.99
N ALA A 95 -9.37 8.44 11.68
CA ALA A 95 -9.13 7.36 10.74
C ALA A 95 -7.79 7.55 10.02
N GLU A 96 -7.16 6.44 9.63
CA GLU A 96 -5.91 6.45 8.89
C GLU A 96 -6.02 5.68 7.58
N THR A 97 -5.33 6.18 6.57
CA THR A 97 -5.07 5.47 5.30
C THR A 97 -3.63 5.74 4.88
N TRP A 98 -3.19 5.17 3.76
CA TRP A 98 -1.82 5.38 3.27
C TRP A 98 -1.77 5.72 1.79
N ALA A 99 -0.74 6.47 1.41
CA ALA A 99 -0.41 6.75 0.02
C ALA A 99 1.02 6.28 -0.28
N ARG A 100 1.17 5.43 -1.30
CA ARG A 100 2.49 5.06 -1.83
C ARG A 100 2.79 5.92 -3.06
N VAL A 101 3.84 6.71 -2.97
CA VAL A 101 4.32 7.57 -4.03
C VAL A 101 5.47 6.86 -4.72
N ASP A 102 5.24 6.49 -5.97
CA ASP A 102 6.18 5.73 -6.80
C ASP A 102 7.12 6.71 -7.51
N ALA A 103 8.41 6.37 -7.63
CA ALA A 103 9.39 7.25 -8.27
C ALA A 103 9.07 7.47 -9.77
N PRO A 104 9.57 8.54 -10.41
CA PRO A 104 9.33 8.74 -11.83
C PRO A 104 9.97 7.57 -12.58
N GLY A 105 9.19 6.94 -13.48
CA GLY A 105 9.62 5.72 -14.17
C GLY A 105 9.25 4.42 -13.45
N SER A 106 8.70 4.49 -12.23
CA SER A 106 8.03 3.37 -11.58
C SER A 106 6.60 3.25 -12.11
N THR A 107 6.48 3.03 -13.42
CA THR A 107 5.31 2.30 -13.90
C THR A 107 5.44 0.93 -13.27
N SER A 108 4.45 0.49 -12.50
CA SER A 108 4.30 -0.93 -12.16
C SER A 108 4.21 -1.71 -13.48
N ARG A 109 5.36 -2.07 -14.07
CA ARG A 109 5.45 -2.98 -15.20
C ARG A 109 5.29 -4.38 -14.62
N ILE A 110 4.04 -4.72 -14.32
CA ILE A 110 3.60 -6.05 -14.72
C ILE A 110 3.32 -5.98 -16.23
N SER A 111 4.40 -5.83 -16.99
CA SER A 111 4.49 -6.27 -18.37
C SER A 111 5.96 -6.27 -18.76
N ASP A 112 6.47 -7.51 -18.79
CA ASP A 112 7.63 -7.88 -19.57
C ASP A 112 8.97 -7.43 -19.00
N TRP A 113 9.83 -8.42 -18.75
CA TRP A 113 11.20 -8.31 -18.27
C TRP A 113 11.90 -7.01 -18.69
N GLY A 114 12.09 -6.09 -17.73
CA GLY A 114 12.87 -4.88 -17.97
C GLY A 114 12.60 -3.74 -16.99
N ILE A 115 13.41 -3.71 -15.93
CA ILE A 115 14.14 -2.53 -15.43
C ILE A 115 13.33 -1.23 -15.33
N ASP A 116 13.02 -0.81 -14.10
CA ASP A 116 12.91 0.59 -13.69
C ASP A 116 14.07 0.96 -12.75
N THR A 117 15.11 1.44 -13.42
CA THR A 117 16.19 2.31 -12.97
C THR A 117 15.79 3.33 -11.89
N PHE A 118 16.32 3.17 -10.69
CA PHE A 118 16.75 4.29 -9.85
C PHE A 118 18.19 4.64 -10.22
N ALA A 119 18.40 5.77 -10.89
CA ALA A 119 19.72 6.33 -11.12
C ALA A 119 20.09 7.27 -9.97
N GLY A 120 21.11 6.90 -9.20
CA GLY A 120 21.60 7.73 -8.10
C GLY A 120 22.83 7.23 -7.35
N VAL A 121 23.61 6.29 -7.91
CA VAL A 121 25.06 6.13 -7.73
C VAL A 121 25.52 5.14 -8.80
N GLU A 122 26.41 5.59 -9.67
CA GLU A 122 27.04 4.73 -10.68
C GLU A 122 27.93 3.71 -9.99
N SER A 123 27.56 2.43 -10.11
CA SER A 123 28.44 1.29 -10.46
C SER A 123 27.82 -0.02 -9.94
N GLY A 124 27.05 -0.69 -10.80
CA GLY A 124 26.80 -2.13 -10.75
C GLY A 124 26.11 -2.70 -9.50
N ALA A 125 24.80 -2.94 -9.57
CA ALA A 125 24.23 -4.25 -9.25
C ALA A 125 22.71 -4.26 -9.51
N GLY A 126 22.31 -4.66 -10.73
CA GLY A 126 21.39 -5.79 -10.71
C GLY A 126 22.07 -6.87 -9.87
N ALA A 127 21.34 -7.71 -9.13
CA ALA A 127 21.93 -9.01 -8.82
C ALA A 127 22.60 -9.49 -10.12
N PRO A 128 23.93 -9.70 -10.16
CA PRO A 128 24.61 -9.82 -11.42
C PRO A 128 23.84 -10.81 -12.24
N VAL A 129 23.40 -10.40 -13.44
CA VAL A 129 22.78 -11.32 -14.40
C VAL A 129 23.75 -12.47 -14.71
N ASP A 130 25.00 -12.36 -14.25
CA ASP A 130 26.09 -13.31 -14.33
C ASP A 130 26.30 -14.17 -13.06
N LEU A 131 25.51 -14.01 -11.97
CA LEU A 131 25.58 -14.90 -10.80
C LEU A 131 25.12 -16.32 -11.13
N PHE A 132 24.21 -16.51 -12.08
CA PHE A 132 23.62 -17.82 -12.35
C PHE A 132 23.91 -18.33 -13.77
N LYS A 133 24.43 -17.45 -14.64
CA LYS A 133 24.87 -17.81 -15.99
C LYS A 133 25.92 -18.90 -15.95
N GLY A 134 25.57 -20.04 -16.56
CA GLY A 134 26.46 -21.18 -16.71
C GLY A 134 26.39 -22.22 -15.58
N ASP A 135 25.67 -21.97 -14.48
CA ASP A 135 25.47 -22.96 -13.41
C ASP A 135 24.32 -23.91 -13.78
N LYS A 136 24.64 -24.90 -14.62
CA LYS A 136 23.69 -25.90 -15.10
C LYS A 136 23.07 -26.72 -13.97
N GLU A 137 23.79 -26.91 -12.86
CA GLU A 137 23.32 -27.71 -11.73
C GLU A 137 22.29 -26.92 -10.91
N TRP A 138 22.58 -25.64 -10.63
CA TRP A 138 21.61 -24.77 -9.99
C TRP A 138 20.36 -24.58 -10.84
N CYS A 139 20.50 -24.39 -12.15
CA CYS A 139 19.38 -24.22 -13.05
C CYS A 139 18.44 -25.43 -13.03
N LYS A 140 18.99 -26.64 -13.05
CA LYS A 140 18.19 -27.86 -12.91
C LYS A 140 17.40 -27.86 -11.59
N LYS A 141 18.06 -27.56 -10.46
CA LYS A 141 17.41 -27.49 -9.14
C LYS A 141 16.29 -26.45 -9.12
N CYS A 142 16.49 -25.29 -9.75
CA CYS A 142 15.46 -24.25 -9.84
C CYS A 142 14.21 -24.76 -10.58
N TYR A 143 14.38 -25.40 -11.74
CA TYR A 143 13.26 -25.93 -12.52
C TYR A 143 12.52 -27.06 -11.81
N ASP A 144 13.22 -27.91 -11.04
CA ASP A 144 12.61 -28.99 -10.26
C ASP A 144 11.69 -28.42 -9.15
N MET A 145 11.95 -27.21 -8.66
CA MET A 145 11.18 -26.54 -7.60
C MET A 145 9.93 -25.79 -8.09
N ILE A 146 9.67 -25.70 -9.40
CA ILE A 146 8.58 -24.89 -9.96
C ILE A 146 7.19 -25.30 -9.44
N ASN A 147 6.99 -26.58 -9.16
CA ASN A 147 5.73 -27.11 -8.65
C ASN A 147 5.77 -27.39 -7.13
N ALA A 148 6.85 -26.99 -6.45
CA ALA A 148 6.99 -27.15 -5.01
C ALA A 148 5.98 -26.28 -4.26
N THR A 149 5.63 -26.71 -3.05
CA THR A 149 4.82 -25.93 -2.12
C THR A 149 5.52 -24.62 -1.73
N ALA A 150 4.78 -23.70 -1.11
CA ALA A 150 5.35 -22.42 -0.65
C ALA A 150 6.51 -22.63 0.34
N SER A 151 6.38 -23.56 1.29
CA SER A 151 7.41 -23.87 2.27
C SER A 151 8.65 -24.50 1.66
N GLU A 152 8.48 -25.42 0.70
CA GLU A 152 9.61 -26.05 0.00
C GLU A 152 10.34 -25.04 -0.88
N TRP A 153 9.61 -24.13 -1.52
CA TRP A 153 10.20 -23.03 -2.29
C TRP A 153 11.00 -22.07 -1.41
N GLU A 154 10.46 -21.72 -0.24
CA GLU A 154 11.13 -20.84 0.72
C GLU A 154 12.43 -21.44 1.25
N GLU A 155 12.42 -22.74 1.58
CA GLU A 155 13.61 -23.45 2.00
C GLU A 155 14.69 -23.46 0.90
N PHE A 156 14.28 -23.69 -0.35
CA PHE A 156 15.18 -23.58 -1.51
C PHE A 156 15.76 -22.16 -1.66
N CYS A 157 14.99 -21.11 -1.43
CA CYS A 157 15.47 -19.74 -1.51
C CYS A 157 16.48 -19.40 -0.41
N MET A 158 16.30 -19.95 0.79
CA MET A 158 17.18 -19.67 1.92
C MET A 158 18.49 -20.46 1.89
N THR A 159 18.45 -21.69 1.38
CA THR A 159 19.56 -22.66 1.47
C THR A 159 20.08 -23.17 0.12
N GLY A 160 19.26 -23.12 -0.93
CA GLY A 160 19.55 -23.69 -2.25
C GLY A 160 20.14 -22.70 -3.27
N LEU A 161 20.26 -21.42 -2.92
CA LEU A 161 20.98 -20.45 -3.75
C LEU A 161 22.50 -20.64 -3.68
N PRO A 162 23.26 -20.32 -4.75
CA PRO A 162 24.72 -20.38 -4.77
C PRO A 162 25.32 -19.56 -3.63
N SER A 163 26.51 -19.95 -3.15
CA SER A 163 27.20 -19.27 -2.04
C SER A 163 27.49 -17.78 -2.26
N LYS A 164 27.52 -17.35 -3.53
CA LYS A 164 27.68 -15.96 -3.97
C LYS A 164 26.37 -15.14 -3.96
N ALA A 165 25.24 -15.77 -3.64
CA ALA A 165 23.96 -15.09 -3.49
C ALA A 165 23.94 -14.25 -2.21
N THR A 166 23.53 -13.00 -2.35
CA THR A 166 23.39 -12.03 -1.26
C THR A 166 22.10 -12.27 -0.47
N SER A 167 21.96 -11.61 0.68
CA SER A 167 20.68 -11.57 1.41
C SER A 167 19.54 -10.97 0.56
N GLN A 168 19.87 -10.06 -0.36
CA GLN A 168 18.92 -9.50 -1.32
C GLN A 168 18.44 -10.55 -2.32
N ASP A 169 19.33 -11.42 -2.80
CA ASP A 169 18.98 -12.51 -3.72
C ASP A 169 18.02 -13.52 -3.09
N LYS A 170 18.26 -13.84 -1.80
CA LYS A 170 17.37 -14.70 -1.01
C LYS A 170 15.98 -14.08 -0.89
N ALA A 171 15.90 -12.80 -0.51
CA ALA A 171 14.63 -12.08 -0.42
C ALA A 171 13.88 -12.01 -1.77
N ILE A 172 14.59 -11.84 -2.89
CA ILE A 172 13.98 -11.83 -4.22
C ILE A 172 13.41 -13.20 -4.57
N CYS A 173 14.11 -14.30 -4.25
CA CYS A 173 13.64 -15.66 -4.47
C CYS A 173 12.38 -15.98 -3.63
N SER A 174 12.43 -15.67 -2.34
CA SER A 174 11.38 -15.92 -1.34
C SER A 174 10.05 -15.25 -1.65
N ARG A 175 10.06 -14.07 -2.28
CA ARG A 175 8.83 -13.37 -2.70
C ARG A 175 7.94 -14.20 -3.64
N ASN A 176 8.50 -15.18 -4.34
CA ASN A 176 7.72 -16.03 -5.26
C ASN A 176 7.08 -17.26 -4.58
N GLN A 177 7.17 -17.40 -3.25
CA GLN A 177 6.70 -18.61 -2.55
C GLN A 177 5.18 -18.84 -2.66
N HIS A 178 4.39 -17.77 -2.69
CA HIS A 178 2.92 -17.81 -2.80
C HIS A 178 2.42 -17.70 -4.24
N GLU A 179 3.34 -17.62 -5.19
CA GLU A 179 3.03 -17.38 -6.59
C GLU A 179 2.79 -18.68 -7.36
N THR A 180 2.18 -18.54 -8.53
CA THR A 180 1.92 -19.66 -9.45
C THR A 180 3.21 -20.33 -9.93
N SER A 181 3.11 -21.58 -10.39
CA SER A 181 4.22 -22.29 -11.03
C SER A 181 4.77 -21.54 -12.26
N SER A 182 3.93 -20.76 -12.97
CA SER A 182 4.39 -19.88 -14.04
C SER A 182 5.31 -18.75 -13.54
N THR A 183 5.04 -18.18 -12.37
CA THR A 183 5.90 -17.14 -11.78
C THR A 183 7.25 -17.72 -11.35
N LYS A 184 7.25 -18.89 -10.70
CA LYS A 184 8.46 -19.63 -10.32
C LYS A 184 9.31 -19.99 -11.54
N ARG A 185 8.67 -20.39 -12.65
CA ARG A 185 9.34 -20.65 -13.93
C ARG A 185 10.02 -19.42 -14.49
N GLY A 186 9.33 -18.27 -14.49
CA GLY A 186 9.92 -17.00 -14.93
C GLY A 186 11.17 -16.62 -14.12
N TYR A 187 11.14 -16.83 -12.81
CA TYR A 187 12.31 -16.62 -11.94
C TYR A 187 13.53 -17.45 -12.38
N CYS A 188 13.33 -18.74 -12.68
CA CYS A 188 14.39 -19.63 -13.15
C CYS A 188 14.88 -19.23 -14.55
N ASP A 189 13.97 -18.97 -15.49
CA ASP A 189 14.29 -18.60 -16.88
C ASP A 189 15.23 -17.39 -16.95
N ALA A 190 14.94 -16.33 -16.19
CA ALA A 190 15.76 -15.12 -16.24
C ALA A 190 17.15 -15.25 -15.61
N ARG A 191 17.36 -16.26 -14.77
CA ARG A 191 18.67 -16.52 -14.13
C ARG A 191 19.45 -17.61 -14.88
N CYS A 192 18.76 -18.47 -15.63
CA CYS A 192 19.35 -19.55 -16.41
C CYS A 192 19.58 -19.22 -17.88
N ALA A 193 18.99 -18.13 -18.38
CA ALA A 193 19.26 -17.61 -19.72
C ALA A 193 20.75 -17.26 -19.88
N LYS A 194 21.31 -17.65 -21.02
CA LYS A 194 22.73 -17.44 -21.37
C LYS A 194 23.10 -15.98 -21.48
#